data_AF-A0A3M6UJW0-F1
#
_entry.id   AF-A0A3M6UJW0-F1
#
_cell.length_a   1.000
_cell.length_b   1.000
_cell.length_c   1.000
_cell.angle_alpha   90.00
_cell.angle_beta   90.00
_cell.angle_gamma   90.00
#
_symmetry.space_group_name_H-M   'P 1'
#
loop_
_entity.id
_entity.type
_entity.pdbx_description
1 polymer ?
#
loop_
_entity_poly.entity_id
_entity_poly.type
_entity_poly.pdbx_seq_one_letter_code
_entity_poly.pdbx_strand_id
1 'polypeptide(L)'
;MRRQTTSLEDEASLVKEIETLKAKLEILDKEIKDLSEEYSEEELQQHIQMLHEYNEIKDVGQLLLGKLAEIDGTTTRAKYQEFGLDTDD
;
A
#
# COMPACT_ATOMS: atom_id res chain seq x y z
N MET A 1 -57.48 3.48 12.47
CA MET A 1 -56.77 2.22 12.13
C MET A 1 -55.66 2.38 11.09
N ARG A 2 -55.75 3.28 10.07
CA ARG A 2 -54.68 3.43 9.04
C ARG A 2 -53.33 3.99 9.52
N ARG A 3 -53.25 4.74 10.63
CA ARG A 3 -51.96 5.24 11.18
C ARG A 3 -51.15 4.20 11.95
N GLN A 4 -51.79 3.13 12.39
CA GLN A 4 -51.13 2.10 13.20
C GLN A 4 -50.46 1.02 12.33
N THR A 5 -50.95 0.81 11.12
CA THR A 5 -50.38 -0.12 10.14
C THR A 5 -49.09 0.42 9.51
N THR A 6 -48.99 1.73 9.26
CA THR A 6 -47.79 2.35 8.67
C THR A 6 -46.59 2.30 9.62
N SER A 7 -46.81 2.56 10.92
CA SER A 7 -45.75 2.51 11.94
C SER A 7 -45.16 1.10 12.15
N LEU A 8 -45.97 0.06 11.98
CA LEU A 8 -45.54 -1.34 12.10
C LEU A 8 -44.78 -1.82 10.85
N GLU A 9 -45.15 -1.32 9.67
CA GLU A 9 -44.41 -1.57 8.42
C GLU A 9 -43.04 -0.88 8.45
N ASP A 10 -42.96 0.33 9.02
CA ASP A 10 -41.71 1.07 9.23
C ASP A 10 -40.80 0.34 10.24
N GLU A 11 -41.35 -0.13 11.37
CA GLU A 11 -40.59 -0.94 12.35
C GLU A 11 -40.08 -2.26 11.75
N ALA A 12 -40.90 -2.96 10.97
CA ALA A 12 -40.49 -4.19 10.30
C ALA A 12 -39.41 -3.95 9.23
N SER A 13 -39.49 -2.82 8.50
CA SER A 13 -38.46 -2.41 7.55
C SER A 13 -37.14 -2.09 8.26
N LEU A 14 -37.19 -1.37 9.38
CA LEU A 14 -36.02 -1.05 10.19
C LEU A 14 -35.36 -2.30 10.79
N VAL A 15 -36.14 -3.27 11.26
CA VAL A 15 -35.60 -4.55 11.76
C VAL A 15 -34.87 -5.31 10.65
N LYS A 16 -35.44 -5.36 9.44
CA LYS A 16 -34.81 -6.00 8.28
C LYS A 16 -33.52 -5.28 7.86
N GLU A 17 -33.49 -3.96 7.95
CA GLU A 17 -32.30 -3.16 7.67
C GLU A 17 -31.20 -3.41 8.70
N ILE A 18 -31.56 -3.49 9.99
CA ILE A 18 -30.63 -3.86 11.08
C ILE A 18 -30.05 -5.25 10.85
N GLU A 19 -30.87 -6.24 10.47
CA GLU A 19 -30.39 -7.59 10.16
C GLU A 19 -29.43 -7.60 8.97
N THR A 20 -29.73 -6.83 7.94
CA THR A 20 -28.87 -6.69 6.77
C THR A 20 -27.53 -6.04 7.12
N LEU A 21 -27.55 -5.00 7.95
CA LEU A 21 -26.33 -4.32 8.41
C LEU A 21 -25.48 -5.22 9.31
N LYS A 22 -26.10 -6.03 10.18
CA LYS A 22 -25.40 -7.02 10.99
C LYS A 22 -24.71 -8.08 10.14
N ALA A 23 -25.40 -8.61 9.13
CA ALA A 23 -24.80 -9.57 8.20
C ALA A 23 -23.62 -8.97 7.43
N LYS A 24 -23.72 -7.70 7.01
CA LYS A 24 -22.60 -6.98 6.38
C LYS A 24 -21.43 -6.78 7.33
N LEU A 25 -21.67 -6.46 8.59
CA LEU A 25 -20.62 -6.33 9.61
C LEU A 25 -19.89 -7.66 9.79
N GLU A 26 -20.59 -8.79 9.91
CA GLU A 26 -19.95 -10.09 10.05
C GLU A 26 -19.06 -10.47 8.86
N ILE A 27 -19.50 -10.13 7.63
CA ILE A 27 -18.68 -10.34 6.43
C ILE A 27 -17.43 -9.47 6.48
N LEU A 28 -17.58 -8.19 6.81
CA LEU A 28 -16.47 -7.24 6.84
C LEU A 28 -15.45 -7.57 7.93
N ASP A 29 -15.92 -8.00 9.11
CA ASP A 29 -15.05 -8.43 10.21
C ASP A 29 -14.24 -9.67 9.81
N LYS A 30 -14.84 -10.58 9.04
CA LYS A 30 -14.14 -11.74 8.50
C LYS A 30 -13.07 -11.33 7.48
N GLU A 31 -13.41 -10.43 6.55
CA GLU A 31 -12.46 -9.93 5.56
C GLU A 31 -11.28 -9.20 6.21
N ILE A 32 -11.55 -8.37 7.22
CA ILE A 32 -10.50 -7.68 8.00
C ILE A 32 -9.60 -8.71 8.70
N LYS A 33 -10.20 -9.74 9.30
CA LYS A 33 -9.44 -10.79 9.98
C LYS A 33 -8.54 -11.55 9.00
N ASP A 34 -9.09 -12.03 7.89
CA ASP A 34 -8.35 -12.78 6.88
C ASP A 34 -7.18 -11.92 6.33
N LEU A 35 -7.40 -10.62 6.09
CA LEU A 35 -6.36 -9.71 5.61
C LEU A 35 -5.27 -9.44 6.67
N SER A 36 -5.65 -9.36 7.96
CA SER A 36 -4.70 -9.15 9.06
C SER A 36 -3.84 -10.37 9.38
N GLU A 37 -4.27 -11.57 8.97
CA GLU A 37 -3.46 -12.79 9.08
C GLU A 37 -2.42 -12.90 7.95
N GLU A 38 -2.73 -12.36 6.78
CA GLU A 38 -1.85 -12.43 5.60
C GLU A 38 -0.87 -11.24 5.51
N TYR A 39 -1.27 -10.07 5.99
CA TYR A 39 -0.46 -8.84 5.90
C TYR A 39 -0.44 -8.10 7.24
N SER A 40 0.77 -7.77 7.69
CA SER A 40 0.97 -6.82 8.78
C SER A 40 1.18 -5.42 8.23
N GLU A 41 0.38 -4.45 8.67
CA GLU A 41 0.58 -3.03 8.31
C GLU A 41 1.98 -2.55 8.69
N GLU A 42 2.53 -3.04 9.80
CA GLU A 42 3.88 -2.71 10.25
C GLU A 42 4.94 -3.25 9.27
N GLU A 43 4.81 -4.49 8.80
CA GLU A 43 5.74 -5.07 7.83
C GLU A 43 5.67 -4.35 6.47
N LEU A 44 4.46 -3.98 6.03
CA LEU A 44 4.27 -3.20 4.81
C LEU A 44 4.93 -1.81 4.93
N GLN A 45 4.75 -1.14 6.07
CA GLN A 45 5.41 0.14 6.34
C GLN A 45 6.94 0.00 6.37
N GLN A 46 7.45 -1.08 6.97
CA GLN A 46 8.89 -1.38 6.95
C GLN A 46 9.41 -1.59 5.53
N HIS A 47 8.70 -2.34 4.69
CA HIS A 47 9.08 -2.54 3.29
C HIS A 47 9.06 -1.25 2.48
N ILE A 48 8.08 -0.37 2.71
CA ILE A 48 8.03 0.97 2.09
C ILE A 48 9.24 1.79 2.51
N GLN A 49 9.59 1.79 3.80
CA GLN A 49 10.75 2.51 4.31
C GLN A 49 12.06 1.99 3.70
N MET A 50 12.22 0.67 3.62
CA MET A 50 13.40 0.05 3.00
C MET A 50 13.54 0.41 1.52
N LEU A 51 12.43 0.48 0.77
CA LEU A 51 12.44 0.92 -0.61
C LEU A 51 12.84 2.39 -0.75
N HIS A 52 12.38 3.26 0.16
CA HIS A 52 12.81 4.65 0.17
C HIS A 52 14.29 4.79 0.47
N GLU A 53 14.80 4.10 1.48
CA GLU A 53 16.23 4.09 1.82
C GLU A 53 17.10 3.56 0.67
N TYR A 54 16.64 2.48 0.01
CA TYR A 54 17.31 1.97 -1.18
C TYR A 54 17.41 3.02 -2.27
N ASN A 55 16.29 3.67 -2.60
CA ASN A 55 16.25 4.70 -3.65
C ASN A 55 17.12 5.91 -3.29
N GLU A 56 17.12 6.35 -2.03
CA GLU A 56 17.98 7.45 -1.59
C GLU A 56 19.48 7.12 -1.74
N ILE A 57 19.89 5.93 -1.31
CA ILE A 57 21.28 5.46 -1.46
C ILE A 57 21.64 5.34 -2.94
N LYS A 58 20.74 4.77 -3.75
CA LYS A 58 20.92 4.65 -5.20
C LYS A 58 21.13 6.02 -5.82
N ASP A 59 20.26 6.98 -5.57
CA ASP A 59 20.30 8.33 -6.14
C ASP A 59 21.60 9.06 -5.77
N VAL A 60 22.04 8.98 -4.50
CA VAL A 60 23.33 9.52 -4.07
C VAL A 60 24.49 8.84 -4.81
N GLY A 61 24.43 7.52 -4.96
CA GLY A 61 25.40 6.75 -5.74
C GLY A 61 25.49 7.20 -7.20
N GLN A 62 24.34 7.36 -7.87
CA GLN A 62 24.30 7.81 -9.25
C GLN A 62 24.83 9.24 -9.40
N LEU A 63 24.52 10.12 -8.45
CA LEU A 63 25.03 11.49 -8.43
C LEU A 63 26.56 11.51 -8.32
N LEU A 64 27.12 10.71 -7.41
CA LEU A 64 28.57 10.59 -7.23
C LEU A 64 29.24 10.01 -8.47
N LEU A 65 28.66 8.96 -9.08
CA LEU A 65 29.17 8.39 -10.33
C LEU A 65 29.13 9.39 -11.48
N GLY A 66 28.08 10.20 -11.58
CA GLY A 66 27.99 11.28 -12.56
C GLY A 66 29.08 12.33 -12.38
N LYS A 67 29.35 12.73 -11.14
CA LYS A 67 30.44 13.66 -10.81
C LYS A 67 31.82 13.09 -11.11
N LEU A 68 32.02 11.81 -10.80
CA LEU A 68 33.27 11.12 -11.09
C LEU A 68 33.50 11.00 -12.61
N ALA A 69 32.46 10.65 -13.37
CA ALA A 69 32.52 10.60 -14.82
C ALA A 69 32.86 11.96 -15.44
N GLU A 70 32.30 13.06 -14.91
CA GLU A 70 32.60 14.43 -15.32
C GLU A 70 34.08 14.79 -15.10
N ILE A 71 34.65 14.44 -13.94
CA ILE A 71 36.06 14.67 -13.61
C ILE A 71 36.99 13.84 -14.51
N ASP A 72 36.64 12.58 -14.73
CA ASP A 72 37.45 11.65 -15.52
C ASP A 72 37.27 11.83 -17.04
N GLY A 73 36.41 12.76 -17.46
CA GLY A 73 36.11 12.99 -18.88
C GLY A 73 35.47 11.79 -19.58
N THR A 74 34.84 10.91 -18.82
CA THR A 74 34.21 9.68 -19.31
C THR A 74 32.69 9.77 -19.18
N THR A 75 31.99 8.76 -19.69
CA THR A 75 30.53 8.69 -19.55
C THR A 75 30.17 7.97 -18.25
N THR A 76 29.03 8.33 -17.66
CA THR A 76 28.52 7.63 -16.47
C THR A 76 28.39 6.13 -16.73
N ARG A 77 27.95 5.73 -17.93
CA ARG A 77 27.83 4.31 -18.34
C ARG A 77 29.16 3.54 -18.27
N ALA A 78 30.27 4.18 -18.64
CA ALA A 78 31.59 3.57 -18.51
C ALA A 78 31.97 3.36 -17.04
N LYS A 79 31.59 4.29 -16.15
CA LYS A 79 31.77 4.13 -14.70
C LYS A 79 30.92 3.01 -14.12
N TYR A 80 29.66 2.87 -14.54
CA TYR A 80 28.82 1.73 -14.15
C TYR A 80 29.53 0.39 -14.48
N GLN A 81 30.04 0.23 -15.70
CA GLN A 81 30.77 -0.97 -16.10
C GLN A 81 32.09 -1.18 -15.32
N GLU A 82 32.81 -0.10 -15.02
CA GLU A 82 34.06 -0.14 -14.23
C GLU A 82 33.82 -0.63 -12.80
N PHE A 83 32.71 -0.22 -12.17
CA PHE A 83 32.31 -0.66 -10.83
C PHE A 83 31.49 -1.95 -10.82
N GLY A 84 31.30 -2.60 -11.98
CA GLY A 84 30.51 -3.83 -12.10
C GLY A 84 29.02 -3.65 -11.78
N LEU A 85 28.51 -2.43 -11.96
CA LEU A 85 27.11 -2.08 -11.76
C LEU A 85 26.34 -2.24 -13.07
N ASP A 86 25.17 -2.86 -13.00
CA ASP A 86 24.25 -2.88 -14.12
C ASP A 86 23.41 -1.59 -14.16
N THR A 87 23.06 -1.15 -15.36
CA THR A 87 22.14 -0.01 -15.54
C THR A 87 20.68 -0.46 -15.63
N ASP A 88 20.47 -1.76 -15.79
CA ASP A 88 19.15 -2.38 -15.84
C ASP A 88 18.78 -2.85 -14.41
N ASP A 89 18.17 -1.93 -13.67
CA ASP A 89 17.58 -2.18 -12.35
C ASP A 89 16.05 -2.02 -12.46
#